data_AF-A0A2M9BBH4-F1
#
_entry.id   AF-A0A2M9BBH4-F1
#
_cell.length_a   1.000
_cell.length_b   1.000
_cell.length_c   1.000
_cell.angle_alpha   90.00
_cell.angle_beta   90.00
_cell.angle_gamma   90.00
#
_symmetry.space_group_name_H-M   'P 1'
#
loop_
_entity.id
_entity.type
_entity.pdbx_description
1 polymer ?
#
loop_
_entity_poly.entity_id
_entity_poly.type
_entity_poly.pdbx_seq_one_letter_code
_entity_poly.pdbx_strand_id
1 'polypeptide(L)'
;MPSPETVGLRDRKRMETRARLEEAAVALTLRDGPEQVTIDAVSERAGVSPRTFFNYFDSKEDAILGIHDVELTDDFLAEHLARADGAETVESVTGLLFAIIGPAITDPALHESRVQIIKSNPQLLGRQVSQFTRMAGQIVDAITALLARDPRFSDLDPNNAQPTAELLLALCSGGLRAAVKEWIAAGSDSPAAELEQRAAALVRQTVERLT
;
A
#
# COMPACT_ATOMS: atom_id res chain seq x y z
N MET A 1 -13.07 25.60 13.95
CA MET A 1 -12.89 24.38 13.15
C MET A 1 -12.15 24.76 11.88
N PRO A 2 -11.01 24.13 11.54
CA PRO A 2 -10.33 24.40 10.27
C PRO A 2 -11.23 24.01 9.09
N SER A 3 -11.30 24.85 8.05
CA SER A 3 -12.11 24.60 6.85
C SER A 3 -11.54 23.41 6.05
N PRO A 4 -12.38 22.64 5.33
CA PRO A 4 -11.96 21.47 4.54
C PRO A 4 -10.77 21.74 3.61
N GLU A 5 -10.69 22.94 3.03
CA GLU A 5 -9.60 23.37 2.15
C GLU A 5 -8.23 23.46 2.86
N THR A 6 -8.21 23.82 4.15
CA THR A 6 -6.96 23.92 4.94
C THR A 6 -6.43 22.56 5.37
N VAL A 7 -7.32 21.58 5.56
CA VAL A 7 -6.96 20.17 5.83
C VAL A 7 -6.34 19.57 4.57
N GLY A 8 -6.98 19.74 3.40
CA GLY A 8 -6.45 19.25 2.13
C GLY A 8 -5.09 19.83 1.73
N LEU A 9 -4.80 21.11 2.03
CA LEU A 9 -3.49 21.71 1.75
C LEU A 9 -2.37 21.13 2.64
N ARG A 10 -2.68 20.80 3.90
CA ARG A 10 -1.72 20.21 4.83
C ARG A 10 -1.39 18.79 4.42
N ASP A 11 -2.40 17.99 4.10
CA ASP A 11 -2.20 16.60 3.67
C ASP A 11 -1.43 16.53 2.36
N ARG A 12 -1.74 17.42 1.40
CA ARG A 12 -0.99 17.52 0.15
C ARG A 12 0.48 17.88 0.39
N LYS A 13 0.77 18.90 1.21
CA LYS A 13 2.15 19.26 1.57
C LYS A 13 2.90 18.14 2.28
N ARG A 14 2.19 17.35 3.11
CA ARG A 14 2.73 16.17 3.78
C ARG A 14 3.12 15.11 2.75
N MET A 15 2.23 14.78 1.81
CA MET A 15 2.50 13.81 0.73
C MET A 15 3.64 14.27 -0.19
N GLU A 16 3.68 15.55 -0.58
CA GLU A 16 4.75 16.12 -1.40
C GLU A 16 6.10 16.05 -0.69
N THR A 17 6.14 16.36 0.61
CA THR A 17 7.38 16.29 1.40
C THR A 17 7.87 14.85 1.55
N ARG A 18 6.96 13.91 1.80
CA ARG A 18 7.26 12.48 1.84
C ARG A 18 7.86 12.00 0.51
N ALA A 19 7.23 12.33 -0.61
CA ALA A 19 7.73 11.94 -1.93
C ALA A 19 9.16 12.45 -2.19
N ARG A 20 9.46 13.72 -1.85
CA ARG A 20 10.83 14.26 -1.98
C ARG A 20 11.86 13.51 -1.13
N LEU A 21 11.48 13.09 0.07
CA LEU A 21 12.36 12.32 0.97
C LEU A 21 12.63 10.92 0.43
N GLU A 22 11.60 10.23 -0.07
CA GLU A 22 11.74 8.91 -0.70
C GLU A 22 12.61 8.97 -1.95
N GLU A 23 12.34 9.93 -2.84
CA GLU A 23 13.12 10.15 -4.06
C GLU A 23 14.58 10.44 -3.74
N ALA A 24 14.84 11.30 -2.73
CA ALA A 24 16.19 11.60 -2.28
C ALA A 24 16.92 10.37 -1.73
N ALA A 25 16.25 9.57 -0.90
CA ALA A 25 16.83 8.37 -0.30
C ALA A 25 17.13 7.30 -1.36
N VAL A 26 16.21 7.05 -2.28
CA VAL A 26 16.40 6.11 -3.39
C VAL A 26 17.52 6.56 -4.31
N ALA A 27 17.55 7.83 -4.71
CA ALA A 27 18.58 8.36 -5.61
C ALA A 27 19.99 8.27 -5.00
N LEU A 28 20.15 8.62 -3.71
CA LEU A 28 21.43 8.49 -3.02
C LEU A 28 21.86 7.03 -2.87
N THR A 29 20.90 6.13 -2.60
CA THR A 29 21.18 4.70 -2.48
C THR A 29 21.65 4.08 -3.79
N LEU A 30 21.03 4.46 -4.91
CA LEU A 30 21.47 4.01 -6.23
C LEU A 30 22.86 4.52 -6.60
N ARG A 31 23.22 5.72 -6.14
CA ARG A 31 24.52 6.35 -6.45
C ARG A 31 25.65 5.78 -5.58
N ASP A 32 25.45 5.71 -4.28
CA ASP A 32 26.54 5.49 -3.30
C ASP A 32 26.42 4.17 -2.54
N GLY A 33 25.30 3.45 -2.68
CA GLY A 33 24.94 2.30 -1.87
C GLY A 33 24.33 2.70 -0.51
N PRO A 34 23.51 1.83 0.10
CA PRO A 34 22.72 2.18 1.28
C PRO A 34 23.58 2.51 2.51
N GLU A 35 24.77 1.94 2.64
CA GLU A 35 25.69 2.17 3.76
C GLU A 35 26.16 3.63 3.84
N GLN A 36 26.37 4.27 2.68
CA GLN A 36 26.88 5.64 2.58
C GLN A 36 25.78 6.71 2.66
N VAL A 37 24.51 6.31 2.58
CA VAL A 37 23.39 7.23 2.73
C VAL A 37 23.28 7.67 4.19
N THR A 38 23.14 8.98 4.42
CA THR A 38 22.89 9.56 5.74
C THR A 38 21.58 10.34 5.75
N ILE A 39 20.94 10.43 6.92
CA ILE A 39 19.71 11.21 7.10
C ILE A 39 19.94 12.69 6.78
N ASP A 40 21.13 13.22 7.10
CA ASP A 40 21.50 14.60 6.76
C ASP A 40 21.55 14.83 5.25
N ALA A 41 22.19 13.94 4.50
CA ALA A 41 22.28 14.04 3.04
C ALA A 41 20.91 13.90 2.37
N VAL A 42 20.05 13.00 2.88
CA VAL A 42 18.66 12.86 2.39
C VAL A 42 17.87 14.12 2.69
N SER A 43 17.96 14.66 3.91
CA SER A 43 17.24 15.85 4.34
C SER A 43 17.66 17.08 3.54
N GLU A 44 18.97 17.27 3.35
CA GLU A 44 19.54 18.33 2.52
C GLU A 44 19.01 18.26 1.09
N ARG A 45 19.08 17.08 0.46
CA ARG A 45 18.58 16.85 -0.90
C ARG A 45 17.08 17.09 -1.02
N ALA A 46 16.30 16.72 0.00
CA ALA A 46 14.84 16.93 0.02
C ALA A 46 14.40 18.35 0.43
N GLY A 47 15.35 19.21 0.80
CA GLY A 47 15.10 20.59 1.23
C GLY A 47 14.41 20.70 2.58
N VAL A 48 14.67 19.78 3.51
CA VAL A 48 14.08 19.77 4.86
C VAL A 48 15.14 19.56 5.94
N SER A 49 14.78 19.72 7.22
CA SER A 49 15.69 19.42 8.33
C SER A 49 15.67 17.93 8.70
N PRO A 50 16.71 17.40 9.37
CA PRO A 50 16.71 16.04 9.93
C PRO A 50 15.55 15.80 10.91
N ARG A 51 15.20 16.83 11.71
CA ARG A 51 13.98 16.78 12.54
C ARG A 51 12.71 16.57 11.71
N THR A 52 12.64 17.17 10.53
CA THR A 52 11.51 16.98 9.62
C THR A 52 11.54 15.57 9.04
N PHE A 53 12.69 15.03 8.65
CA PHE A 53 12.82 13.64 8.20
C PHE A 53 12.18 12.66 9.20
N PHE A 54 12.52 12.77 10.49
CA PHE A 54 11.99 11.91 11.54
C PHE A 54 10.48 12.06 11.80
N ASN A 55 9.82 13.10 11.26
CA ASN A 55 8.36 13.19 11.29
C ASN A 55 7.69 12.31 10.22
N TYR A 56 8.46 11.71 9.31
CA TYR A 56 7.98 10.89 8.20
C TYR A 56 8.54 9.46 8.21
N PHE A 57 9.79 9.28 8.66
CA PHE A 57 10.49 8.00 8.61
C PHE A 57 11.33 7.79 9.86
N ASP A 58 11.30 6.56 10.39
CA ASP A 58 12.12 6.18 11.54
C ASP A 58 13.59 5.96 11.17
N SER A 59 13.86 5.58 9.92
CA SER A 59 15.22 5.33 9.44
C SER A 59 15.42 5.66 7.96
N LYS A 60 16.68 5.71 7.52
CA LYS A 60 17.00 5.86 6.09
C LYS A 60 16.50 4.67 5.26
N GLU A 61 16.57 3.46 5.80
CA GLU A 61 16.07 2.24 5.15
C GLU A 61 14.57 2.30 4.93
N ASP A 62 13.83 2.91 5.87
CA ASP A 62 12.40 3.17 5.70
C ASP A 62 12.11 4.11 4.53
N ALA A 63 12.83 5.24 4.46
CA ALA A 63 12.71 6.17 3.34
C ALA A 63 13.09 5.51 2.00
N ILE A 64 14.13 4.67 1.98
CA ILE A 64 14.54 3.90 0.79
C ILE A 64 13.42 2.96 0.34
N LEU A 65 12.87 2.19 1.27
CA LEU A 65 11.85 1.18 0.98
C LEU A 65 10.45 1.78 0.81
N GLY A 66 10.27 3.07 1.09
CA GLY A 66 8.95 3.70 1.16
C GLY A 66 8.11 3.17 2.31
N ILE A 67 8.76 2.57 3.31
CA ILE A 67 8.10 2.14 4.54
C ILE A 67 7.90 3.40 5.35
N HIS A 68 6.65 3.83 5.45
CA HIS A 68 6.27 4.89 6.35
C HIS A 68 5.14 4.36 7.22
N ASP A 69 4.89 5.05 8.32
CA ASP A 69 3.65 4.90 9.06
C ASP A 69 2.50 5.41 8.19
N VAL A 70 2.10 4.60 7.20
CA VAL A 70 0.68 4.47 6.93
C VAL A 70 0.15 3.79 8.19
N GLU A 71 -0.19 4.59 9.20
CA GLU A 71 -1.12 4.11 10.20
C GLU A 71 -2.37 3.74 9.40
N LEU A 72 -2.53 2.44 9.14
CA LEU A 72 -3.80 1.84 8.77
C LEU A 72 -4.70 1.99 9.99
N THR A 73 -5.08 3.23 10.28
CA THR A 73 -5.90 3.57 11.42
C THR A 73 -7.19 2.78 11.32
N ASP A 74 -7.76 2.42 12.46
CA ASP A 74 -9.04 1.75 12.51
C ASP A 74 -10.10 2.53 11.71
N ASP A 75 -10.03 3.87 11.75
CA ASP A 75 -10.90 4.75 10.96
C ASP A 75 -10.67 4.62 9.45
N PHE A 76 -9.42 4.59 8.97
CA PHE A 76 -9.09 4.41 7.55
C PHE A 76 -9.57 3.05 7.03
N LEU A 77 -9.30 1.98 7.80
CA LEU A 77 -9.74 0.62 7.48
C LEU A 77 -11.26 0.53 7.49
N ALA A 78 -11.90 1.08 8.52
CA ALA A 78 -13.36 1.11 8.64
C ALA A 78 -14.00 1.91 7.51
N GLU A 79 -13.46 3.06 7.12
CA GLU A 79 -14.00 3.88 6.03
C GLU A 79 -14.00 3.12 4.69
N HIS A 80 -12.89 2.45 4.35
CA HIS A 80 -12.77 1.71 3.10
C HIS A 80 -13.59 0.43 3.08
N LEU A 81 -13.80 -0.20 4.25
CA LEU A 81 -14.62 -1.41 4.37
C LEU A 81 -16.09 -1.12 4.72
N ALA A 82 -16.45 0.12 5.07
CA ALA A 82 -17.82 0.50 5.43
C ALA A 82 -18.80 0.39 4.26
N ARG A 83 -18.28 0.46 3.02
CA ARG A 83 -19.09 0.32 1.80
C ARG A 83 -19.36 -1.13 1.41
N ALA A 84 -18.75 -2.12 2.05
CA ALA A 84 -19.10 -3.52 1.80
C ALA A 84 -20.49 -3.82 2.37
N ASP A 85 -21.55 -3.54 1.60
CA ASP A 85 -22.68 -4.45 1.58
C ASP A 85 -22.20 -5.78 0.97
N GLY A 86 -22.78 -6.92 1.34
CA GLY A 86 -22.18 -8.21 1.02
C GLY A 86 -21.79 -8.41 -0.47
N ALA A 87 -22.53 -7.84 -1.42
CA ALA A 87 -22.18 -7.98 -2.84
C ALA A 87 -20.86 -7.29 -3.21
N GLU A 88 -20.39 -6.34 -2.39
CA GLU A 88 -19.26 -5.46 -2.63
C GLU A 88 -18.03 -5.76 -1.76
N THR A 89 -17.96 -6.94 -1.11
CA THR A 89 -16.82 -7.31 -0.25
C THR A 89 -15.50 -7.35 -1.03
N VAL A 90 -15.50 -7.92 -2.23
CA VAL A 90 -14.29 -8.01 -3.08
C VAL A 90 -13.86 -6.62 -3.53
N GLU A 91 -14.82 -5.78 -3.88
CA GLU A 91 -14.67 -4.40 -4.33
C GLU A 91 -14.07 -3.55 -3.20
N SER A 92 -14.61 -3.66 -2.00
CA SER A 92 -14.14 -2.90 -0.83
C SER A 92 -12.72 -3.29 -0.42
N VAL A 93 -12.41 -4.59 -0.40
CA VAL A 93 -11.03 -5.06 -0.11
C VAL A 93 -10.06 -4.66 -1.22
N THR A 94 -10.49 -4.74 -2.49
CA THR A 94 -9.68 -4.31 -3.64
C THR A 94 -9.43 -2.80 -3.61
N GLY A 95 -10.45 -2.00 -3.29
CA GLY A 95 -10.35 -0.55 -3.14
C GLY A 95 -9.44 -0.15 -1.97
N LEU A 96 -9.55 -0.84 -0.83
CA LEU A 96 -8.61 -0.68 0.29
C LEU A 96 -7.17 -0.95 -0.16
N LEU A 97 -6.93 -2.08 -0.84
CA LEU A 97 -5.60 -2.39 -1.37
C LEU A 97 -5.13 -1.30 -2.32
N PHE A 98 -5.96 -0.87 -3.27
CA PHE A 98 -5.60 0.20 -4.20
C PHE A 98 -5.28 1.53 -3.49
N ALA A 99 -6.00 1.89 -2.42
CA ALA A 99 -5.69 3.07 -1.62
C ALA A 99 -4.31 2.96 -0.93
N ILE A 100 -3.91 1.76 -0.53
CA ILE A 100 -2.63 1.50 0.14
C ILE A 100 -1.46 1.45 -0.86
N ILE A 101 -1.61 0.69 -1.96
CA ILE A 101 -0.51 0.42 -2.91
C ILE A 101 -0.57 1.24 -4.21
N GLY A 102 -1.70 1.87 -4.52
CA GLY A 102 -1.90 2.72 -5.68
C GLY A 102 -0.82 3.80 -5.85
N PRO A 103 -0.45 4.56 -4.81
CA PRO A 103 0.62 5.55 -4.91
C PRO A 103 1.97 4.96 -5.37
N ALA A 104 2.30 3.73 -4.96
CA ALA A 104 3.51 3.03 -5.39
C ALA A 104 3.40 2.44 -6.80
N ILE A 105 2.17 2.16 -7.26
CA ILE A 105 1.88 1.67 -8.62
C ILE A 105 1.97 2.83 -9.63
N THR A 106 1.57 4.05 -9.23
CA THR A 106 1.54 5.24 -10.10
C THR A 106 2.91 5.90 -10.31
N ASP A 107 3.95 5.47 -9.60
CA ASP A 107 5.35 5.84 -9.87
C ASP A 107 6.20 4.58 -10.21
N PRO A 108 6.11 4.08 -11.46
CA PRO A 108 6.81 2.86 -11.87
C PRO A 108 8.34 2.98 -11.76
N ALA A 109 8.89 4.19 -11.95
CA ALA A 109 10.34 4.42 -11.93
C ALA A 109 10.90 4.30 -10.50
N LEU A 110 10.19 4.84 -9.51
CA LEU A 110 10.54 4.68 -8.10
C LEU A 110 10.42 3.21 -7.65
N HIS A 111 9.36 2.52 -8.10
CA HIS A 111 9.20 1.09 -7.83
C HIS A 111 10.34 0.24 -8.41
N GLU A 112 10.70 0.46 -9.68
CA GLU A 112 11.81 -0.24 -10.34
C GLU A 112 13.13 0.01 -9.61
N SER A 113 13.39 1.26 -9.23
CA SER A 113 14.57 1.65 -8.45
C SER A 113 14.66 0.89 -7.12
N ARG A 114 13.54 0.77 -6.39
CA ARG A 114 13.48 -0.01 -5.15
C ARG A 114 13.73 -1.49 -5.38
N VAL A 115 13.16 -2.07 -6.43
CA VAL A 115 13.41 -3.48 -6.80
C VAL A 115 14.89 -3.70 -7.09
N GLN A 116 15.56 -2.78 -7.79
CA GLN A 116 17.00 -2.85 -8.02
C GLN A 116 17.79 -2.74 -6.72
N ILE A 117 17.48 -1.77 -5.86
CA ILE A 117 18.13 -1.60 -4.57
C ILE A 117 18.03 -2.88 -3.74
N ILE A 118 16.85 -3.47 -3.61
CA ILE A 118 16.63 -4.68 -2.81
C ILE A 118 17.41 -5.87 -3.38
N LYS A 119 17.42 -6.05 -4.71
CA LYS A 119 18.19 -7.11 -5.37
C LYS A 119 19.69 -6.99 -5.10
N SER A 120 20.22 -5.78 -5.12
CA SER A 120 21.64 -5.51 -4.84
C SER A 120 21.96 -5.46 -3.35
N ASN A 121 20.96 -5.35 -2.48
CA ASN A 121 21.12 -5.20 -1.03
C ASN A 121 20.13 -6.11 -0.26
N PRO A 122 20.38 -7.44 -0.25
CA PRO A 122 19.46 -8.43 0.34
C PRO A 122 19.17 -8.21 1.82
N GLN A 123 20.03 -7.51 2.56
CA GLN A 123 19.81 -7.15 3.96
C GLN A 123 18.54 -6.30 4.17
N LEU A 124 18.07 -5.60 3.14
CA LEU A 124 16.83 -4.82 3.18
C LEU A 124 15.57 -5.69 3.08
N LEU A 125 15.68 -6.94 2.62
CA LEU A 125 14.54 -7.86 2.46
C LEU A 125 13.85 -8.14 3.79
N GLY A 126 14.62 -8.38 4.86
CA GLY A 126 14.05 -8.70 6.18
C GLY A 126 13.15 -7.57 6.69
N ARG A 127 13.57 -6.32 6.47
CA ARG A 127 12.79 -5.13 6.84
C ARG A 127 11.52 -5.01 6.00
N GLN A 128 11.64 -5.19 4.69
CA GLN A 128 10.50 -5.15 3.78
C GLN A 128 9.45 -6.24 4.09
N VAL A 129 9.90 -7.48 4.30
CA VAL A 129 9.03 -8.60 4.68
C VAL A 129 8.33 -8.32 6.00
N SER A 130 9.07 -7.83 7.01
CA SER A 130 8.49 -7.51 8.32
C SER A 130 7.40 -6.45 8.22
N GLN A 131 7.59 -5.43 7.38
CA GLN A 131 6.56 -4.42 7.15
C GLN A 131 5.33 -5.00 6.46
N PHE A 132 5.53 -5.76 5.39
CA PHE A 132 4.40 -6.38 4.67
C PHE A 132 3.60 -7.31 5.57
N THR A 133 4.27 -8.12 6.41
CA THR A 133 3.59 -8.99 7.36
C THR A 133 2.77 -8.20 8.38
N ARG A 134 3.30 -7.09 8.91
CA ARG A 134 2.54 -6.23 9.85
C ARG A 134 1.31 -5.62 9.19
N MET A 135 1.47 -5.02 8.01
CA MET A 135 0.35 -4.42 7.28
C MET A 135 -0.70 -5.46 6.89
N ALA A 136 -0.28 -6.62 6.41
CA ALA A 136 -1.19 -7.71 6.07
C ALA A 136 -2.00 -8.16 7.29
N GLY A 137 -1.38 -8.26 8.48
CA GLY A 137 -2.08 -8.57 9.73
C GLY A 137 -3.19 -7.57 10.05
N GLN A 138 -2.91 -6.27 9.97
CA GLN A 138 -3.92 -5.22 10.22
C GLN A 138 -5.10 -5.29 9.24
N ILE A 139 -4.82 -5.56 7.96
CA ILE A 139 -5.86 -5.70 6.94
C ILE A 139 -6.67 -6.99 7.18
N VAL A 140 -6.01 -8.09 7.53
CA VAL A 140 -6.68 -9.37 7.87
C VAL A 140 -7.61 -9.18 9.06
N ASP A 141 -7.16 -8.53 10.13
CA ASP A 141 -8.00 -8.26 11.31
C ASP A 141 -9.25 -7.45 10.95
N ALA A 142 -9.09 -6.43 10.10
CA ALA A 142 -10.20 -5.61 9.62
C ALA A 142 -11.16 -6.41 8.71
N ILE A 143 -10.65 -7.27 7.84
CA ILE A 143 -11.46 -8.17 7.01
C ILE A 143 -12.19 -9.20 7.89
N THR A 144 -11.55 -9.76 8.91
CA THR A 144 -12.20 -10.68 9.86
C THR A 144 -13.37 -9.99 10.56
N ALA A 145 -13.20 -8.73 11.00
CA ALA A 145 -14.27 -7.94 11.60
C ALA A 145 -15.40 -7.65 10.60
N LEU A 146 -15.09 -7.45 9.32
CA LEU A 146 -16.07 -7.30 8.24
C LEU A 146 -16.87 -8.59 8.04
N LEU A 147 -16.20 -9.74 7.89
CA LEU A 147 -16.83 -11.04 7.66
C LEU A 147 -17.78 -11.41 8.82
N ALA A 148 -17.41 -11.09 10.06
CA ALA A 148 -18.25 -11.34 11.23
C ALA A 148 -19.59 -10.59 11.23
N ARG A 149 -19.71 -9.52 10.43
CA ARG A 149 -20.95 -8.72 10.29
C ARG A 149 -21.79 -9.14 9.09
N ASP A 150 -21.25 -9.98 8.22
CA ASP A 150 -21.89 -10.38 6.98
C ASP A 150 -22.75 -11.63 7.19
N PRO A 151 -24.08 -11.58 6.94
CA PRO A 151 -24.98 -12.72 7.13
C PRO A 151 -24.58 -13.98 6.35
N ARG A 152 -23.86 -13.85 5.23
CA ARG A 152 -23.41 -14.99 4.40
C ARG A 152 -22.33 -15.82 5.07
N PHE A 153 -21.65 -15.26 6.06
CA PHE A 153 -20.61 -15.92 6.85
C PHE A 153 -21.08 -16.22 8.28
N SER A 154 -22.38 -16.13 8.55
CA SER A 154 -22.94 -16.31 9.90
C SER A 154 -22.77 -17.73 10.47
N ASP A 155 -22.57 -18.72 9.61
CA ASP A 155 -22.30 -20.12 9.95
C ASP A 155 -20.81 -20.50 9.84
N LEU A 156 -19.93 -19.53 9.57
CA LEU A 156 -18.50 -19.77 9.47
C LEU A 156 -17.94 -20.23 10.83
N ASP A 157 -17.20 -21.35 10.84
CA ASP A 157 -16.45 -21.79 12.01
C ASP A 157 -15.49 -20.66 12.48
N PRO A 158 -15.52 -20.24 13.76
CA PRO A 158 -14.61 -19.22 14.28
C PRO A 158 -13.12 -19.51 14.01
N ASN A 159 -12.72 -20.79 13.94
CA ASN A 159 -11.35 -21.17 13.63
C ASN A 159 -10.96 -20.90 12.16
N ASN A 160 -11.95 -20.74 11.28
CA ASN A 160 -11.76 -20.44 9.86
C ASN A 160 -11.89 -18.95 9.55
N ALA A 161 -12.34 -18.10 10.48
CA ALA A 161 -12.56 -16.67 10.22
C ALA A 161 -11.29 -15.95 9.75
N GLN A 162 -10.16 -16.19 10.42
CA GLN A 162 -8.88 -15.59 10.04
C GLN A 162 -8.33 -16.20 8.73
N PRO A 163 -8.25 -17.53 8.54
CA PRO A 163 -7.87 -18.12 7.24
C PRO A 163 -8.74 -17.66 6.05
N THR A 164 -10.05 -17.47 6.27
CA THR A 164 -10.96 -16.94 5.24
C THR A 164 -10.62 -15.49 4.89
N ALA A 165 -10.33 -14.65 5.88
CA ALA A 165 -9.87 -13.28 5.66
C ALA A 165 -8.52 -13.22 4.92
N GLU A 166 -7.57 -14.08 5.29
CA GLU A 166 -6.28 -14.23 4.62
C GLU A 166 -6.46 -14.64 3.14
N LEU A 167 -7.34 -15.60 2.87
CA LEU A 167 -7.64 -16.04 1.51
C LEU A 167 -8.27 -14.91 0.69
N LEU A 168 -9.22 -14.17 1.27
CA LEU A 168 -9.85 -13.03 0.61
C LEU A 168 -8.82 -11.94 0.27
N LEU A 169 -7.93 -11.62 1.21
CA LEU A 169 -6.82 -10.69 0.98
C LEU A 169 -5.90 -11.18 -0.15
N ALA A 170 -5.54 -12.47 -0.16
CA ALA A 170 -4.68 -13.06 -1.18
C ALA A 170 -5.32 -13.04 -2.57
N LEU A 171 -6.61 -13.34 -2.68
CA LEU A 171 -7.37 -13.26 -3.92
C LEU A 171 -7.40 -11.84 -4.47
N CYS A 172 -7.75 -10.84 -3.64
CA CYS A 172 -7.79 -9.44 -4.04
C CYS A 172 -6.41 -8.91 -4.44
N SER A 173 -5.37 -9.26 -3.68
CA SER A 173 -3.97 -8.94 -4.02
C SER A 173 -3.54 -9.56 -5.35
N GLY A 174 -3.96 -10.80 -5.62
CA GLY A 174 -3.71 -11.49 -6.87
C GLY A 174 -4.39 -10.82 -8.07
N GLY A 175 -5.66 -10.43 -7.92
CA GLY A 175 -6.41 -9.68 -8.93
C GLY A 175 -5.77 -8.34 -9.25
N LEU A 176 -5.38 -7.59 -8.22
CA LEU A 176 -4.70 -6.30 -8.37
C LEU A 176 -3.35 -6.43 -9.08
N ARG A 177 -2.53 -7.40 -8.68
CA ARG A 177 -1.26 -7.69 -9.36
C ARG A 177 -1.45 -8.03 -10.84
N ALA A 178 -2.49 -8.79 -11.18
CA ALA A 178 -2.81 -9.13 -12.56
C ALA A 178 -3.25 -7.89 -13.37
N ALA A 179 -4.14 -7.07 -12.81
CA ALA A 179 -4.62 -5.84 -13.43
C ALA A 179 -3.48 -4.83 -13.67
N VAL A 180 -2.58 -4.64 -12.69
CA VAL A 180 -1.40 -3.77 -12.82
C VAL A 180 -0.47 -4.26 -13.92
N LYS A 181 -0.23 -5.57 -14.00
CA LYS A 181 0.61 -6.15 -15.07
C LYS A 181 0.02 -5.91 -16.46
N GLU A 182 -1.30 -6.04 -16.61
CA GLU A 182 -2.03 -5.75 -17.85
C GLU A 182 -1.91 -4.28 -18.23
N TRP A 183 -2.10 -3.37 -17.27
CA TRP A 183 -2.00 -1.92 -17.46
C TRP A 183 -0.59 -1.46 -17.87
N ILE A 184 0.45 -1.97 -17.20
CA ILE A 184 1.84 -1.69 -17.58
C ILE A 184 2.12 -2.15 -19.02
N ALA A 185 1.60 -3.31 -19.41
CA ALA A 185 1.78 -3.85 -20.77
C ALA A 185 1.00 -3.06 -21.84
N ALA A 186 -0.13 -2.45 -21.48
CA ALA A 186 -0.97 -1.66 -22.38
C ALA A 186 -0.39 -0.26 -22.68
N GLY A 187 0.52 0.25 -21.85
CA GLY A 187 1.07 1.61 -21.97
C GLY A 187 0.19 2.67 -21.30
N SER A 188 0.75 3.86 -21.06
CA SER A 188 0.23 4.93 -20.19
C SER A 188 -1.11 5.58 -20.59
N ASP A 189 -1.79 5.09 -21.62
CA ASP A 189 -3.06 5.65 -22.12
C ASP A 189 -4.30 5.04 -21.46
N SER A 190 -4.16 3.92 -20.73
CA SER A 190 -5.26 3.35 -19.94
C SER A 190 -5.44 4.12 -18.61
N PRO A 191 -6.65 4.55 -18.24
CA PRO A 191 -6.86 5.26 -16.99
C PRO A 191 -6.55 4.37 -15.77
N ALA A 192 -5.68 4.83 -14.87
CA ALA A 192 -5.42 4.14 -13.60
C ALA A 192 -6.69 3.96 -12.74
N ALA A 193 -7.71 4.80 -12.97
CA ALA A 193 -9.03 4.70 -12.34
C ALA A 193 -9.79 3.40 -12.67
N GLU A 194 -9.44 2.72 -13.77
CA GLU A 194 -10.07 1.44 -14.14
C GLU A 194 -9.37 0.23 -13.50
N LEU A 195 -8.19 0.41 -12.88
CA LEU A 195 -7.41 -0.69 -12.29
C LEU A 195 -8.15 -1.39 -11.15
N GLU A 196 -8.78 -0.61 -10.28
CA GLU A 196 -9.53 -1.13 -9.13
C GLU A 196 -10.72 -1.97 -9.62
N GLN A 197 -11.52 -1.43 -10.53
CA GLN A 197 -12.68 -2.12 -11.11
C GLN A 197 -12.24 -3.38 -11.86
N ARG A 198 -11.13 -3.30 -12.62
CA ARG A 198 -10.56 -4.43 -13.34
C ARG A 198 -10.09 -5.53 -12.39
N ALA A 199 -9.40 -5.17 -11.32
CA ALA A 199 -8.91 -6.10 -10.31
C ALA A 199 -10.07 -6.84 -9.62
N ALA A 200 -11.09 -6.11 -9.16
CA ALA A 200 -12.28 -6.70 -8.53
C ALA A 200 -13.02 -7.64 -9.50
N ALA A 201 -13.18 -7.23 -10.77
CA ALA A 201 -13.82 -8.06 -11.79
C ALA A 201 -13.05 -9.36 -12.07
N LEU A 202 -11.72 -9.34 -12.10
CA LEU A 202 -10.89 -10.53 -12.28
C LEU A 202 -11.09 -11.54 -11.14
N VAL A 203 -11.15 -11.06 -9.89
CA VAL A 203 -11.39 -11.92 -8.73
C VAL A 203 -12.78 -12.53 -8.80
N ARG A 204 -13.82 -11.71 -8.98
CA ARG A 204 -15.21 -12.17 -9.01
C ARG A 204 -15.46 -13.21 -10.09
N GLN A 205 -15.06 -12.91 -11.33
CA GLN A 205 -15.23 -13.83 -12.47
C GLN A 205 -14.46 -15.14 -12.29
N THR A 206 -13.30 -15.10 -11.61
CA THR A 206 -12.53 -16.32 -11.33
C THR A 206 -13.24 -17.18 -10.29
N VAL A 207 -13.72 -16.58 -9.19
CA VAL A 207 -14.47 -17.29 -8.15
C VAL A 207 -15.77 -17.88 -8.71
N GLU A 208 -16.56 -17.10 -9.45
CA GLU A 208 -17.82 -17.55 -10.07
C GLU A 208 -17.64 -18.72 -11.06
N ARG A 209 -16.48 -18.83 -11.71
CA ARG A 209 -16.19 -19.94 -12.64
C ARG A 209 -15.77 -21.24 -11.93
N LEU A 210 -15.40 -21.16 -10.66
CA LEU A 210 -14.94 -22.30 -9.87
C LEU A 210 -16.08 -22.92 -9.03
N THR A 211 -17.23 -22.25 -8.95
CA THR A 211 -18.43 -22.63 -8.16
C THR A 211 -19.62 -22.89 -9.07
#